data_AF-A0A2N9MT63-F1
#
_entry.id   AF-A0A2N9MT63-F1
#
_cell.length_a   1.000
_cell.length_b   1.000
_cell.length_c   1.000
_cell.angle_alpha   90.00
_cell.angle_beta   90.00
_cell.angle_gamma   90.00
#
_symmetry.space_group_name_H-M   'P 1'
#
loop_
_entity.id
_entity.type
_entity.pdbx_description
1 polymer ?
#
loop_
_entity_poly.entity_id
_entity_poly.type
_entity_poly.pdbx_seq_one_letter_code
_entity_poly.pdbx_strand_id
1 'polypeptide(L)'
;MTLPKVLVTCEICTASIRSHGSRWTGSDENPPSNHVIRGASMVGTMMSIWRRGFWRSYWIALWRSREDKRARTSALRVTLLLAFVLAEVVIVFILPLRERESAWQIAFYGFIFGTGMIAFVILRRSHRKQDEWLNYSLTGRPDQHPPDQDASPTVRSYLEERAIIIASVLARAGSEIYVQHNELPVGLEVATRQVQNELLRQNGLWDKLEPAESELVSAADGRWTVEQQNEAPNWCEQLRLLRWTFGVDPELMPLAHFPKVDFTLAGGRLGEPGVSLAGRPLLKSWDLRVERDIAQEYAARVFAELKGRGLIADSSEFDSWAEQFREESIGASVDYLAGTETIAGLKDESLRLLALIAIARERYAAYLAQQLSADAPFAFSSWLEDARKP
;
A
#
# COMPACT_ATOMS: atom_id res chain seq x y z
N MET A 1 1.87 -11.58 -17.52
CA MET A 1 1.01 -10.92 -18.52
C MET A 1 1.56 -9.53 -18.74
N THR A 2 1.86 -9.14 -19.97
CA THR A 2 2.24 -7.74 -20.28
C THR A 2 0.97 -6.93 -20.44
N LEU A 3 0.78 -5.90 -19.61
CA LEU A 3 -0.27 -4.89 -19.86
C LEU A 3 -0.13 -4.38 -21.30
N PRO A 4 -1.23 -4.22 -22.05
CA PRO A 4 -1.20 -3.47 -23.30
C PRO A 4 -0.47 -2.15 -23.09
N LYS A 5 0.44 -1.78 -24.00
CA LYS A 5 1.12 -0.47 -23.97
C LYS A 5 0.12 0.69 -23.83
N VAL A 6 -1.10 0.48 -24.32
CA VAL A 6 -2.27 1.37 -24.20
C VAL A 6 -2.58 1.76 -22.75
N LEU A 7 -2.42 0.87 -21.75
CA LEU A 7 -2.72 1.20 -20.34
C LEU A 7 -1.68 2.11 -19.70
N VAL A 8 -0.42 2.00 -20.13
CA VAL A 8 0.67 2.87 -19.67
C VAL A 8 0.42 4.31 -20.15
N THR A 9 -0.19 4.46 -21.33
CA THR A 9 -0.42 5.74 -22.01
C THR A 9 -1.86 6.28 -21.94
N CYS A 10 -2.83 5.54 -21.39
CA CYS A 10 -4.25 5.96 -21.37
C CYS A 10 -4.52 7.10 -20.36
N GLU A 11 -4.07 8.31 -20.69
CA GLU A 11 -4.54 9.55 -20.07
C GLU A 11 -6.05 9.70 -20.23
N ILE A 12 -6.64 9.20 -21.32
CA ILE A 12 -8.09 9.23 -21.54
C ILE A 12 -8.82 8.48 -20.43
N CYS A 13 -8.31 7.32 -20.01
CA CYS A 13 -8.89 6.53 -18.94
C CYS A 13 -8.71 7.22 -17.59
N THR A 14 -7.51 7.77 -17.33
CA THR A 14 -7.21 8.48 -16.06
C THR A 14 -7.99 9.80 -15.96
N ALA A 15 -8.09 10.56 -17.04
CA ALA A 15 -8.84 11.80 -17.15
C ALA A 15 -10.36 11.56 -17.13
N SER A 16 -10.84 10.47 -17.72
CA SER A 16 -12.24 10.03 -17.59
C SER A 16 -12.56 9.64 -16.14
N ILE A 17 -11.63 8.95 -15.46
CA ILE A 17 -11.76 8.63 -14.03
C ILE A 17 -11.82 9.92 -13.19
N ARG A 18 -10.95 10.90 -13.46
CA ARG A 18 -10.88 12.19 -12.75
C ARG A 18 -12.08 13.10 -13.01
N SER A 19 -12.60 13.14 -14.24
CA SER A 19 -13.70 14.03 -14.64
C SER A 19 -15.09 13.52 -14.22
N HIS A 20 -15.26 12.21 -14.04
CA HIS A 20 -16.53 11.58 -13.67
C HIS A 20 -16.56 11.09 -12.21
N GLY A 21 -15.48 11.30 -11.44
CA GLY A 21 -15.48 11.03 -10.00
C GLY A 21 -16.41 12.01 -9.30
N SER A 22 -17.49 11.51 -8.71
CA SER A 22 -18.23 12.22 -7.67
C SER A 22 -17.23 12.69 -6.60
N ARG A 23 -17.42 13.93 -6.17
CA ARG A 23 -16.59 14.64 -5.20
C ARG A 23 -16.35 13.77 -3.96
N TRP A 24 -15.08 13.51 -3.64
CA TRP A 24 -14.67 12.67 -2.51
C TRP A 24 -15.07 13.29 -1.17
N THR A 25 -16.14 12.79 -0.56
CA THR A 25 -16.43 13.06 0.86
C THR A 25 -15.80 11.96 1.70
N GLY A 26 -14.97 12.33 2.69
CA GLY A 26 -14.26 11.37 3.52
C GLY A 26 -15.24 10.44 4.24
N SER A 27 -15.01 9.12 4.17
CA SER A 27 -15.77 8.16 4.99
C SER A 27 -15.19 8.10 6.40
N ASP A 28 -15.98 8.54 7.37
CA ASP A 28 -15.70 8.58 8.82
C ASP A 28 -15.44 7.18 9.41
N GLU A 29 -14.18 6.77 9.52
CA GLU A 29 -13.74 5.75 10.48
C GLU A 29 -12.33 6.07 10.99
N ASN A 30 -12.22 6.55 12.22
CA ASN A 30 -10.97 6.96 12.88
C ASN A 30 -10.10 5.76 13.33
N PRO A 31 -8.79 5.70 13.01
CA PRO A 31 -7.84 4.80 13.65
C PRO A 31 -6.95 5.53 14.70
N PRO A 32 -6.52 4.86 15.80
CA PRO A 32 -5.62 5.45 16.79
C PRO A 32 -4.12 5.23 16.47
N SER A 33 -3.28 6.15 16.95
CA SER A 33 -1.83 6.28 16.72
C SER A 33 -0.97 5.16 17.34
N ASN A 34 0.22 4.89 16.76
CA ASN A 34 1.13 3.81 17.14
C ASN A 34 2.51 4.31 17.61
N HIS A 35 3.04 3.72 18.68
CA HIS A 35 4.46 3.72 19.06
C HIS A 35 5.11 2.36 18.72
N VAL A 36 6.37 2.35 18.30
CA VAL A 36 7.11 1.14 17.90
C VAL A 36 8.42 1.01 18.71
N ILE A 37 8.63 -0.16 19.30
CA ILE A 37 9.90 -0.62 19.92
C ILE A 37 10.45 -1.78 19.08
N ARG A 38 11.76 -1.80 18.81
CA ARG A 38 12.48 -2.79 17.98
C ARG A 38 13.32 -3.76 18.82
N GLY A 39 13.37 -5.02 18.38
CA GLY A 39 14.32 -6.08 18.77
C GLY A 39 14.00 -7.41 18.07
N ALA A 40 15.01 -8.10 17.51
CA ALA A 40 14.87 -9.16 16.50
C ALA A 40 15.04 -10.61 17.01
N SER A 41 14.80 -11.57 16.09
CA SER A 41 15.06 -13.04 16.11
C SER A 41 13.99 -13.93 16.77
N MET A 42 13.48 -14.92 16.00
CA MET A 42 12.56 -16.06 16.26
C MET A 42 11.27 -15.80 17.07
N VAL A 43 11.38 -15.03 18.15
CA VAL A 43 10.30 -14.30 18.83
C VAL A 43 9.53 -13.40 17.87
N GLY A 44 10.13 -12.94 16.77
CA GLY A 44 9.47 -12.11 15.75
C GLY A 44 8.20 -12.74 15.15
N THR A 45 8.18 -14.06 14.95
CA THR A 45 6.98 -14.78 14.47
C THR A 45 5.92 -14.92 15.55
N MET A 46 6.30 -15.01 16.82
CA MET A 46 5.35 -15.01 17.94
C MET A 46 4.84 -13.59 18.24
N MET A 47 5.67 -12.56 18.08
CA MET A 47 5.29 -11.15 18.23
C MET A 47 4.44 -10.64 17.06
N SER A 48 4.48 -11.27 15.89
CA SER A 48 3.62 -10.88 14.77
C SER A 48 2.14 -11.11 15.06
N ILE A 49 1.80 -12.17 15.83
CA ILE A 49 0.43 -12.42 16.30
C ILE A 49 -0.07 -11.25 17.16
N TRP A 50 0.81 -10.55 17.88
CA TRP A 50 0.42 -9.41 18.72
C TRP A 50 0.35 -8.07 17.95
N ARG A 51 0.74 -8.03 16.68
CA ARG A 51 0.59 -6.82 15.87
C ARG A 51 -0.87 -6.59 15.51
N ARG A 52 -1.35 -5.34 15.67
CA ARG A 52 -2.71 -4.94 15.23
C ARG A 52 -2.98 -5.29 13.76
N GLY A 53 -1.98 -5.14 12.88
CA GLY A 53 -2.10 -5.49 11.46
C GLY A 53 -2.52 -6.93 11.24
N PHE A 54 -1.91 -7.87 11.98
CA PHE A 54 -2.26 -9.29 11.91
C PHE A 54 -3.72 -9.53 12.30
N TRP A 55 -4.17 -8.97 13.42
CA TRP A 55 -5.56 -9.13 13.87
C TRP A 55 -6.57 -8.46 12.93
N ARG A 56 -6.22 -7.32 12.33
CA ARG A 56 -7.07 -6.68 11.32
C ARG A 56 -7.22 -7.58 10.09
N SER A 57 -6.11 -8.12 9.57
CA SER A 57 -6.14 -9.05 8.43
C SER A 57 -6.89 -10.34 8.77
N TYR A 58 -6.69 -10.90 9.97
CA TYR A 58 -7.45 -12.07 10.44
C TYR A 58 -8.95 -11.78 10.57
N TRP A 59 -9.32 -10.62 11.13
CA TRP A 59 -10.73 -10.24 11.28
C TRP A 59 -11.42 -10.03 9.93
N ILE A 60 -10.73 -9.38 8.99
CA ILE A 60 -11.18 -9.25 7.60
C ILE A 60 -11.37 -10.65 6.98
N ALA A 61 -10.39 -11.56 7.15
CA ALA A 61 -10.50 -12.93 6.64
C ALA A 61 -11.65 -13.72 7.30
N LEU A 62 -11.88 -13.54 8.59
CA LEU A 62 -12.94 -14.20 9.35
C LEU A 62 -14.32 -13.73 8.89
N TRP A 63 -14.52 -12.42 8.73
CA TRP A 63 -15.76 -11.85 8.19
C TRP A 63 -16.06 -12.38 6.79
N ARG A 64 -15.02 -12.41 5.94
CA ARG A 64 -15.12 -12.88 4.55
C ARG A 64 -15.29 -14.39 4.41
N SER A 65 -15.04 -15.17 5.47
CA SER A 65 -15.12 -16.64 5.42
C SER A 65 -16.50 -17.17 4.98
N ARG A 66 -17.56 -16.35 5.09
CA ARG A 66 -18.90 -16.69 4.62
C ARG A 66 -18.97 -16.81 3.10
N GLU A 67 -18.34 -15.89 2.37
CA GLU A 67 -18.51 -15.73 0.93
C GLU A 67 -17.28 -16.18 0.12
N ASP A 68 -16.10 -16.14 0.73
CA ASP A 68 -14.84 -16.39 0.06
C ASP A 68 -14.17 -17.67 0.59
N LYS A 69 -13.96 -18.65 -0.30
CA LYS A 69 -13.32 -19.94 0.02
C LYS A 69 -11.87 -19.78 0.47
N ARG A 70 -11.12 -18.80 -0.08
CA ARG A 70 -9.74 -18.50 0.34
C ARG A 70 -9.74 -17.92 1.74
N ALA A 71 -10.58 -16.91 1.98
CA ALA A 71 -10.72 -16.30 3.30
C ALA A 71 -11.18 -17.31 4.36
N ARG A 72 -12.11 -18.21 4.02
CA ARG A 72 -12.53 -19.32 4.89
C ARG A 72 -11.37 -20.24 5.25
N THR A 73 -10.55 -20.57 4.26
CA THR A 73 -9.40 -21.44 4.47
C THR A 73 -8.34 -20.75 5.35
N SER A 74 -8.02 -19.48 5.08
CA SER A 74 -7.09 -18.70 5.90
C SER A 74 -7.59 -18.46 7.33
N ALA A 75 -8.87 -18.08 7.49
CA ALA A 75 -9.48 -17.90 8.80
C ALA A 75 -9.50 -19.22 9.60
N LEU A 76 -9.98 -20.31 9.01
CA LEU A 76 -10.01 -21.63 9.66
C LEU A 76 -8.61 -22.09 10.05
N ARG A 77 -7.58 -21.80 9.25
CA ARG A 77 -6.18 -22.10 9.58
C ARG A 77 -5.69 -21.31 10.79
N VAL A 78 -5.93 -19.99 10.83
CA VAL A 78 -5.54 -19.16 11.98
C VAL A 78 -6.34 -19.57 13.22
N THR A 79 -7.64 -19.87 13.09
CA THR A 79 -8.46 -20.40 14.18
C THR A 79 -7.92 -21.74 14.69
N LEU A 80 -7.55 -22.67 13.80
CA LEU A 80 -6.96 -23.96 14.19
C LEU A 80 -5.59 -23.79 14.85
N LEU A 81 -4.76 -22.87 14.37
CA LEU A 81 -3.47 -22.55 15.00
C LEU A 81 -3.69 -22.00 16.42
N LEU A 82 -4.61 -21.05 16.58
CA LEU A 82 -4.96 -20.47 17.88
C LEU A 82 -5.55 -21.53 18.82
N ALA A 83 -6.43 -22.40 18.31
CA ALA A 83 -7.01 -23.50 19.07
C ALA A 83 -5.95 -24.53 19.49
N PHE A 84 -4.98 -24.83 18.62
CA PHE A 84 -3.84 -25.70 18.93
C PHE A 84 -2.95 -25.10 20.01
N VAL A 85 -2.58 -23.82 19.89
CA VAL A 85 -1.79 -23.11 20.93
C VAL A 85 -2.56 -23.08 22.26
N LEU A 86 -3.87 -22.83 22.23
CA LEU A 86 -4.70 -22.87 23.42
C LEU A 86 -4.76 -24.27 24.05
N ALA A 87 -4.90 -25.32 23.23
CA ALA A 87 -4.91 -26.70 23.68
C ALA A 87 -3.57 -27.09 24.32
N GLU A 88 -2.44 -26.73 23.70
CA GLU A 88 -1.09 -26.90 24.27
C GLU A 88 -0.96 -26.18 25.61
N VAL A 89 -1.42 -24.94 25.74
CA VAL A 89 -1.40 -24.22 27.02
C VAL A 89 -2.26 -24.92 28.08
N VAL A 90 -3.48 -25.34 27.72
CA VAL A 90 -4.35 -26.09 28.64
C VAL A 90 -3.70 -27.41 29.07
N ILE A 91 -3.12 -28.15 28.14
CA ILE A 91 -2.50 -29.45 28.40
C ILE A 91 -1.25 -29.28 29.26
N VAL A 92 -0.35 -28.37 28.92
CA VAL A 92 0.94 -28.19 29.60
C VAL A 92 0.77 -27.52 30.97
N PHE A 93 -0.18 -26.59 31.13
CA PHE A 93 -0.30 -25.83 32.38
C PHE A 93 -1.41 -26.30 33.30
N ILE A 94 -2.50 -26.88 32.78
CA ILE A 94 -3.67 -27.25 33.59
C ILE A 94 -3.66 -28.74 33.96
N LEU A 95 -3.24 -29.63 33.07
CA LEU A 95 -3.27 -31.08 33.33
C LEU A 95 -2.21 -31.60 34.31
N PRO A 96 -0.95 -31.12 34.38
CA PRO A 96 0.02 -31.62 35.36
C PRO A 96 -0.27 -31.20 36.81
N LEU A 97 -1.25 -30.30 37.03
CA LEU A 97 -1.77 -30.02 38.38
C LEU A 97 -2.64 -31.17 38.94
N ARG A 98 -2.89 -32.23 38.16
CA ARG A 98 -3.68 -33.40 38.55
C ARG A 98 -2.80 -34.65 38.54
N GLU A 99 -2.50 -35.17 39.73
CA GLU A 99 -1.49 -36.18 40.02
C GLU A 99 -1.53 -37.47 39.15
N ARG A 100 -0.31 -38.03 38.99
CA ARG A 100 0.13 -39.31 38.37
C ARG A 100 0.29 -39.33 36.85
N GLU A 101 1.51 -39.00 36.44
CA GLU A 101 2.10 -39.27 35.13
C GLU A 101 2.11 -40.78 34.84
N SER A 102 1.26 -41.21 33.92
CA SER A 102 1.39 -42.54 33.30
C SER A 102 2.16 -42.40 31.98
N ALA A 103 3.03 -43.36 31.66
CA ALA A 103 3.80 -43.35 30.40
C ALA A 103 2.90 -43.20 29.14
N TRP A 104 1.64 -43.63 29.24
CA TRP A 104 0.62 -43.47 28.19
C TRP A 104 0.22 -42.01 27.95
N GLN A 105 0.19 -41.17 28.98
CA GLN A 105 -0.07 -39.73 28.80
C GLN A 105 1.06 -39.08 28.01
N ILE A 106 2.32 -39.42 28.32
CA ILE A 106 3.49 -38.91 27.59
C ILE A 106 3.43 -39.31 26.11
N ALA A 107 3.12 -40.57 25.82
CA ALA A 107 2.98 -41.05 24.44
C ALA A 107 1.81 -40.37 23.69
N PHE A 108 0.68 -40.17 24.37
CA PHE A 108 -0.49 -39.51 23.79
C PHE A 108 -0.23 -38.02 23.49
N TYR A 109 0.46 -37.31 24.39
CA TYR A 109 0.89 -35.93 24.16
C TYR A 109 1.89 -35.83 23.00
N GLY A 110 2.86 -36.74 22.93
CA GLY A 110 3.79 -36.81 21.80
C GLY A 110 3.08 -37.03 20.46
N PHE A 111 2.00 -37.81 20.44
CA PHE A 111 1.19 -38.05 19.23
C PHE A 111 0.38 -36.82 18.81
N ILE A 112 -0.33 -36.15 19.73
CA ILE A 112 -1.08 -34.91 19.44
C ILE A 112 -0.12 -33.83 18.93
N PHE A 113 1.01 -33.64 19.63
CA PHE A 113 2.02 -32.68 19.22
C PHE A 113 2.61 -33.02 17.85
N GLY A 114 2.97 -34.28 17.61
CA GLY A 114 3.53 -34.75 16.35
C GLY A 114 2.57 -34.58 15.16
N THR A 115 1.31 -34.94 15.34
CA THR A 115 0.28 -34.77 14.29
C THR A 115 -0.05 -33.31 14.02
N GLY A 116 -0.12 -32.47 15.06
CA GLY A 116 -0.24 -31.02 14.93
C GLY A 116 0.93 -30.41 14.16
N MET A 117 2.17 -30.82 14.47
CA MET A 117 3.38 -30.37 13.77
C MET A 117 3.41 -30.78 12.29
N ILE A 118 3.01 -32.01 11.96
CA ILE A 118 2.95 -32.47 10.56
C ILE A 118 1.89 -31.70 9.77
N ALA A 119 0.68 -31.52 10.34
CA ALA A 119 -0.37 -30.72 9.73
C ALA A 119 0.08 -29.27 9.50
N PHE A 120 0.76 -28.68 10.49
CA PHE A 120 1.34 -27.34 10.40
C PHE A 120 2.39 -27.23 9.27
N VAL A 121 3.29 -28.20 9.14
CA VAL A 121 4.32 -28.22 8.07
C VAL A 121 3.69 -28.35 6.68
N ILE A 122 2.69 -29.22 6.52
CA ILE A 122 1.98 -29.41 5.24
C ILE A 122 1.23 -28.13 4.87
N LEU A 123 0.51 -27.52 5.82
CA LEU A 123 -0.18 -26.25 5.64
C LEU A 123 0.81 -25.13 5.27
N ARG A 124 1.97 -25.07 5.93
CA ARG A 124 3.03 -24.10 5.64
C ARG A 124 3.65 -24.27 4.25
N ARG A 125 3.84 -25.51 3.79
CA ARG A 125 4.36 -25.78 2.43
C ARG A 125 3.35 -25.48 1.33
N SER A 126 2.07 -25.80 1.53
CA SER A 126 0.99 -25.46 0.60
C SER A 126 0.83 -23.95 0.43
N HIS A 127 1.16 -23.19 1.46
CA HIS A 127 0.99 -21.74 1.50
C HIS A 127 2.09 -20.96 0.79
N ARG A 128 3.34 -21.46 0.77
CA ARG A 128 4.50 -20.71 0.24
C ARG A 128 4.22 -19.97 -1.08
N LYS A 129 3.51 -20.59 -2.03
CA LYS A 129 3.23 -19.97 -3.34
C LYS A 129 2.14 -18.89 -3.33
N GLN A 130 1.13 -18.99 -2.46
CA GLN A 130 0.03 -18.01 -2.38
C GLN A 130 0.34 -16.89 -1.40
N ASP A 131 1.02 -17.26 -0.31
CA ASP A 131 1.53 -16.35 0.69
C ASP A 131 2.71 -15.54 0.14
N GLU A 132 3.58 -16.04 -0.74
CA GLU A 132 4.66 -15.21 -1.32
C GLU A 132 4.14 -13.93 -1.99
N TRP A 133 2.95 -13.96 -2.60
CA TRP A 133 2.34 -12.81 -3.27
C TRP A 133 1.62 -11.84 -2.32
N LEU A 134 0.84 -12.37 -1.38
CA LEU A 134 0.13 -11.55 -0.38
C LEU A 134 1.08 -11.06 0.73
N ASN A 135 2.00 -11.92 1.15
CA ASN A 135 2.93 -11.63 2.22
C ASN A 135 4.03 -10.69 1.77
N TYR A 136 4.44 -10.57 0.50
CA TYR A 136 5.51 -9.61 0.17
C TYR A 136 5.18 -8.18 0.63
N SER A 137 3.93 -7.77 0.43
CA SER A 137 3.42 -6.46 0.89
C SER A 137 3.08 -6.39 2.39
N LEU A 138 2.84 -7.53 3.06
CA LEU A 138 2.49 -7.62 4.49
C LEU A 138 3.69 -7.96 5.40
N THR A 139 4.74 -8.55 4.84
CA THR A 139 6.00 -8.81 5.53
C THR A 139 6.73 -7.49 5.54
N GLY A 140 6.87 -6.92 6.75
CA GLY A 140 7.67 -5.73 6.95
C GLY A 140 9.04 -5.84 6.27
N ARG A 141 9.62 -4.68 5.96
CA ARG A 141 10.83 -4.50 5.15
C ARG A 141 11.75 -5.74 5.16
N PRO A 142 12.04 -6.34 3.98
CA PRO A 142 12.90 -7.52 3.92
C PRO A 142 14.25 -7.24 4.59
N ASP A 143 14.79 -8.26 5.26
CA ASP A 143 16.10 -8.16 5.91
C ASP A 143 17.12 -7.63 4.88
N GLN A 144 17.90 -6.64 5.31
CA GLN A 144 18.87 -5.96 4.45
C GLN A 144 19.76 -7.02 3.78
N HIS A 145 19.57 -7.20 2.47
CA HIS A 145 20.47 -7.99 1.66
C HIS A 145 21.88 -7.40 1.71
N PRO A 146 22.94 -8.21 1.51
CA PRO A 146 24.32 -7.75 1.49
C PRO A 146 24.48 -6.50 0.60
N PRO A 147 25.46 -5.64 0.91
CA PRO A 147 25.57 -4.31 0.32
C PRO A 147 25.71 -4.42 -1.20
N ASP A 148 24.61 -4.16 -1.91
CA ASP A 148 24.71 -3.67 -3.28
C ASP A 148 25.09 -2.20 -3.20
N GLN A 149 25.52 -1.62 -4.33
CA GLN A 149 25.78 -0.19 -4.41
C GLN A 149 24.57 0.60 -3.92
N ASP A 150 24.77 1.37 -2.85
CA ASP A 150 23.81 2.36 -2.40
C ASP A 150 23.56 3.38 -3.52
N ALA A 151 22.35 3.91 -3.58
CA ALA A 151 22.03 4.97 -4.54
C ALA A 151 23.00 6.15 -4.38
N SER A 152 23.35 6.78 -5.50
CA SER A 152 24.23 7.96 -5.52
C SER A 152 23.74 9.02 -4.52
N PRO A 153 24.64 9.71 -3.79
CA PRO A 153 24.24 10.74 -2.83
C PRO A 153 23.44 11.88 -3.47
N THR A 154 23.65 12.15 -4.77
CA THR A 154 22.88 13.16 -5.51
C THR A 154 21.43 12.71 -5.73
N VAL A 155 21.22 11.45 -6.12
CA VAL A 155 19.90 10.84 -6.25
C VAL A 155 19.18 10.83 -4.90
N ARG A 156 19.88 10.45 -3.85
CA ARG A 156 19.33 10.46 -2.49
C ARG A 156 18.87 11.86 -2.09
N SER A 157 19.74 12.86 -2.20
CA SER A 157 19.41 14.26 -1.87
C SER A 157 18.18 14.72 -2.66
N TYR A 158 18.13 14.42 -3.95
CA TYR A 158 17.00 14.74 -4.80
C TYR A 158 15.70 14.06 -4.32
N LEU A 159 15.72 12.77 -3.95
CA LEU A 159 14.54 12.07 -3.42
C LEU A 159 14.08 12.64 -2.07
N GLU A 160 15.00 13.10 -1.22
CA GLU A 160 14.68 13.78 0.04
C GLU A 160 13.95 15.10 -0.24
N GLU A 161 14.46 15.90 -1.19
CA GLU A 161 13.82 17.14 -1.64
C GLU A 161 12.43 16.89 -2.23
N ARG A 162 12.29 15.87 -3.07
CA ARG A 162 11.00 15.46 -3.65
C ARG A 162 9.99 15.03 -2.59
N ALA A 163 10.42 14.33 -1.53
CA ALA A 163 9.54 13.94 -0.43
C ALA A 163 8.95 15.17 0.28
N ILE A 164 9.75 16.22 0.50
CA ILE A 164 9.30 17.47 1.13
C ILE A 164 8.35 18.25 0.20
N ILE A 165 8.66 18.30 -1.10
CA ILE A 165 7.79 18.93 -2.09
C ILE A 165 6.42 18.24 -2.13
N ILE A 166 6.39 16.92 -2.30
CA ILE A 166 5.14 16.15 -2.37
C ILE A 166 4.36 16.24 -1.06
N ALA A 167 5.03 16.21 0.10
CA ALA A 167 4.38 16.45 1.39
C ALA A 167 3.73 17.83 1.45
N SER A 168 4.40 18.87 0.94
CA SER A 168 3.86 20.23 0.90
C SER A 168 2.62 20.32 -0.02
N VAL A 169 2.68 19.72 -1.21
CA VAL A 169 1.53 19.66 -2.15
C VAL A 169 0.37 18.87 -1.54
N LEU A 170 0.64 17.77 -0.83
CA LEU A 170 -0.40 16.97 -0.17
C LEU A 170 -1.04 17.73 1.02
N ALA A 171 -0.25 18.43 1.84
CA ALA A 171 -0.77 19.30 2.90
C ALA A 171 -1.64 20.42 2.32
N ARG A 172 -1.22 20.96 1.17
CA ARG A 172 -1.99 21.96 0.43
C ARG A 172 -3.33 21.40 -0.04
N ALA A 173 -3.34 20.21 -0.62
CA ALA A 173 -4.54 19.52 -1.04
C ALA A 173 -5.55 19.33 0.11
N GLY A 174 -5.07 18.89 1.27
CA GLY A 174 -5.92 18.75 2.46
C GLY A 174 -6.53 20.09 2.91
N SER A 175 -5.74 21.18 2.85
CA SER A 175 -6.20 22.52 3.22
C SER A 175 -7.23 23.07 2.23
N GLU A 176 -7.09 22.79 0.94
CA GLU A 176 -8.05 23.17 -0.10
C GLU A 176 -9.39 22.45 0.05
N ILE A 177 -9.35 21.14 0.34
CA ILE A 177 -10.55 20.35 0.66
C ILE A 177 -11.25 20.93 1.90
N TYR A 178 -10.49 21.27 2.94
CA TYR A 178 -11.05 21.93 4.13
C TYR A 178 -11.71 23.27 3.81
N VAL A 179 -11.05 24.15 3.06
CA VAL A 179 -11.61 25.48 2.72
C VAL A 179 -12.91 25.37 1.93
N GLN A 180 -13.01 24.40 1.02
CA GLN A 180 -14.19 24.24 0.17
C GLN A 180 -15.35 23.50 0.85
N HIS A 181 -15.07 22.59 1.78
CA HIS A 181 -16.08 21.74 2.41
C HIS A 181 -16.35 22.07 3.87
N ASN A 182 -15.52 22.90 4.50
CA ASN A 182 -15.55 23.19 5.93
C ASN A 182 -15.47 21.92 6.79
N GLU A 183 -14.87 20.87 6.24
CA GLU A 183 -14.66 19.56 6.88
C GLU A 183 -13.15 19.35 7.02
N LEU A 184 -12.68 19.21 8.27
CA LEU A 184 -11.27 19.01 8.55
C LEU A 184 -10.92 17.53 8.34
N PRO A 185 -10.06 17.18 7.37
CA PRO A 185 -9.61 15.80 7.23
C PRO A 185 -8.91 15.33 8.51
N VAL A 186 -9.12 14.07 8.88
CA VAL A 186 -8.59 13.49 10.13
C VAL A 186 -7.07 13.67 10.21
N GLY A 187 -6.61 14.29 11.30
CA GLY A 187 -5.19 14.47 11.62
C GLY A 187 -4.45 15.48 10.73
N LEU A 188 -5.16 16.28 9.93
CA LEU A 188 -4.58 17.37 9.17
C LEU A 188 -4.45 18.64 10.04
N GLU A 189 -3.27 19.25 10.04
CA GLU A 189 -3.11 20.64 10.44
C GLU A 189 -3.27 21.53 9.19
N VAL A 190 -4.26 22.42 9.21
CA VAL A 190 -4.52 23.33 8.08
C VAL A 190 -3.45 24.41 8.09
N ALA A 191 -2.59 24.38 7.07
CA ALA A 191 -1.56 25.39 6.86
C ALA A 191 -1.98 26.33 5.73
N THR A 192 -1.77 27.62 5.93
CA THR A 192 -2.11 28.62 4.91
C THR A 192 -1.14 28.58 3.73
N ARG A 193 -1.61 29.10 2.58
CA ARG A 193 -0.82 29.68 1.47
C ARG A 193 0.62 29.98 1.84
N GLN A 194 0.69 31.02 2.65
CA GLN A 194 1.92 31.71 2.95
C GLN A 194 2.89 30.87 3.75
N VAL A 195 2.40 30.08 4.72
CA VAL A 195 3.23 29.23 5.57
C VAL A 195 3.90 28.13 4.76
N GLN A 196 3.16 27.47 3.86
CA GLN A 196 3.71 26.41 3.00
C GLN A 196 4.74 26.97 2.00
N ASN A 197 4.45 28.11 1.38
CA ASN A 197 5.38 28.73 0.44
C ASN A 197 6.66 29.20 1.12
N GLU A 198 6.53 29.72 2.34
CA GLU A 198 7.68 30.11 3.15
C GLU A 198 8.55 28.90 3.53
N LEU A 199 7.93 27.78 3.93
CA LEU A 199 8.64 26.53 4.20
C LEU A 199 9.45 26.07 2.97
N LEU A 200 8.84 26.06 1.79
CA LEU A 200 9.53 25.67 0.55
C LEU A 200 10.69 26.61 0.20
N ARG A 201 10.55 27.92 0.44
CA ARG A 201 11.63 28.89 0.21
C ARG A 201 12.77 28.74 1.21
N GLN A 202 12.46 28.57 2.50
CA GLN A 202 13.46 28.38 3.55
C GLN A 202 14.33 27.13 3.31
N ASN A 203 13.75 26.10 2.69
CA ASN A 203 14.48 24.88 2.33
C ASN A 203 15.12 24.93 0.93
N GLY A 204 15.04 26.06 0.20
CA GLY A 204 15.58 26.18 -1.17
C GLY A 204 14.91 25.24 -2.18
N LEU A 205 13.65 24.86 -1.94
CA LEU A 205 12.88 23.93 -2.77
C LEU A 205 11.93 24.64 -3.74
N TRP A 206 11.67 25.93 -3.53
CA TRP A 206 10.74 26.70 -4.34
C TRP A 206 11.07 26.65 -5.84
N ASP A 207 12.34 26.83 -6.19
CA ASP A 207 12.80 26.82 -7.60
C ASP A 207 12.97 25.39 -8.15
N LYS A 208 12.72 24.37 -7.34
CA LYS A 208 12.82 22.94 -7.70
C LYS A 208 11.45 22.29 -7.93
N LEU A 209 10.36 23.05 -7.77
CA LEU A 209 9.01 22.57 -8.05
C LEU A 209 8.86 22.26 -9.55
N GLU A 210 8.23 21.13 -9.87
CA GLU A 210 7.81 20.88 -11.25
C GLU A 210 6.71 21.89 -11.65
N PRO A 211 6.53 22.20 -12.95
CA PRO A 211 5.58 23.23 -13.37
C PRO A 211 4.15 23.05 -12.82
N ALA A 212 3.66 21.80 -12.84
CA ALA A 212 2.33 21.47 -12.30
C ALA A 212 2.24 21.69 -10.78
N GLU A 213 3.32 21.45 -10.04
CA GLU A 213 3.37 21.65 -8.59
C GLU A 213 3.45 23.12 -8.24
N SER A 214 4.26 23.88 -8.98
CA SER A 214 4.39 25.33 -8.84
C SER A 214 3.04 26.02 -9.04
N GLU A 215 2.25 25.59 -10.03
CA GLU A 215 0.90 26.09 -10.26
C GLU A 215 -0.01 25.83 -9.04
N LEU A 216 -0.03 24.60 -8.54
CA LEU A 216 -0.87 24.18 -7.42
C LEU A 216 -0.52 24.90 -6.12
N VAL A 217 0.77 25.03 -5.82
CA VAL A 217 1.28 25.70 -4.61
C VAL A 217 1.12 27.22 -4.71
N SER A 218 1.12 27.79 -5.90
CA SER A 218 0.94 29.24 -6.10
C SER A 218 -0.52 29.68 -6.08
N ALA A 219 -1.45 28.79 -6.43
CA ALA A 219 -2.88 29.05 -6.44
C ALA A 219 -3.37 29.61 -5.09
N ALA A 220 -4.34 30.54 -5.13
CA ALA A 220 -4.91 31.11 -3.91
C ALA A 220 -5.77 30.09 -3.16
N ASP A 221 -5.92 30.28 -1.84
CA ASP A 221 -6.74 29.41 -0.97
C ASP A 221 -8.17 29.25 -1.52
N GLY A 222 -8.61 28.01 -1.65
CA GLY A 222 -9.95 27.64 -2.12
C GLY A 222 -10.12 27.67 -3.64
N ARG A 223 -9.06 27.91 -4.41
CA ARG A 223 -9.11 28.03 -5.88
C ARG A 223 -8.76 26.77 -6.63
N TRP A 224 -8.43 25.67 -5.95
CA TRP A 224 -8.16 24.42 -6.64
C TRP A 224 -9.42 23.89 -7.33
N THR A 225 -9.26 23.49 -8.60
CA THR A 225 -10.34 22.82 -9.32
C THR A 225 -10.58 21.42 -8.76
N VAL A 226 -11.73 20.83 -9.10
CA VAL A 226 -12.06 19.46 -8.66
C VAL A 226 -11.05 18.46 -9.23
N GLU A 227 -10.59 18.68 -10.46
CA GLU A 227 -9.58 17.84 -11.11
C GLU A 227 -8.24 17.91 -10.36
N GLN A 228 -7.83 19.09 -9.91
CA GLN A 228 -6.62 19.28 -9.10
C GLN A 228 -6.75 18.59 -7.73
N GLN A 229 -7.92 18.64 -7.10
CA GLN A 229 -8.17 17.91 -5.85
C GLN A 229 -8.18 16.39 -6.04
N ASN A 230 -8.68 15.93 -7.19
CA ASN A 230 -8.70 14.51 -7.55
C ASN A 230 -7.29 13.94 -7.81
N GLU A 231 -6.24 14.76 -7.81
CA GLU A 231 -4.84 14.30 -7.78
C GLU A 231 -4.34 13.93 -6.37
N ALA A 232 -5.06 14.30 -5.30
CA ALA A 232 -4.64 14.01 -3.93
C ALA A 232 -4.31 12.52 -3.66
N PRO A 233 -5.08 11.53 -4.17
CA PRO A 233 -4.71 10.13 -4.07
C PRO A 233 -3.35 9.81 -4.68
N ASN A 234 -2.98 10.46 -5.78
CA ASN A 234 -1.70 10.25 -6.45
C ASN A 234 -0.54 10.75 -5.58
N TRP A 235 -0.60 11.98 -5.09
CA TRP A 235 0.45 12.52 -4.20
C TRP A 235 0.54 11.75 -2.89
N CYS A 236 -0.60 11.33 -2.33
CA CYS A 236 -0.64 10.48 -1.15
C CYS A 236 0.14 9.18 -1.37
N GLU A 237 -0.04 8.53 -2.52
CA GLU A 237 0.64 7.28 -2.83
C GLU A 237 2.13 7.49 -3.15
N GLN A 238 2.49 8.55 -3.87
CA GLN A 238 3.89 8.92 -4.11
C GLN A 238 4.63 9.14 -2.79
N LEU A 239 4.04 9.90 -1.87
CA LEU A 239 4.63 10.16 -0.56
C LEU A 239 4.75 8.88 0.28
N ARG A 240 3.73 8.01 0.25
CA ARG A 240 3.76 6.71 0.94
C ARG A 240 4.91 5.84 0.43
N LEU A 241 5.13 5.78 -0.89
CA LEU A 241 6.25 5.07 -1.50
C LEU A 241 7.60 5.68 -1.12
N LEU A 242 7.75 7.02 -1.12
CA LEU A 242 8.99 7.66 -0.67
C LEU A 242 9.28 7.34 0.80
N ARG A 243 8.29 7.49 1.68
CA ARG A 243 8.43 7.19 3.10
C ARG A 243 8.84 5.73 3.34
N TRP A 244 8.24 4.80 2.62
CA TRP A 244 8.62 3.40 2.66
C TRP A 244 10.05 3.17 2.14
N THR A 245 10.42 3.82 1.02
CA THR A 245 11.76 3.78 0.43
C THR A 245 12.84 4.28 1.39
N PHE A 246 12.58 5.37 2.12
CA PHE A 246 13.46 5.88 3.16
C PHE A 246 13.42 5.07 4.47
N GLY A 247 12.57 4.05 4.57
CA GLY A 247 12.32 3.31 5.80
C GLY A 247 11.79 4.21 6.93
N VAL A 248 11.08 5.28 6.59
CA VAL A 248 10.27 6.07 7.53
C VAL A 248 9.10 5.22 8.01
N ASP A 249 8.40 4.62 7.05
CA ASP A 249 7.35 3.66 7.32
C ASP A 249 7.90 2.23 7.17
N PRO A 250 7.67 1.33 8.15
CA PRO A 250 8.24 -0.02 8.13
C PRO A 250 7.59 -0.93 7.08
N GLU A 251 6.37 -0.61 6.66
CA GLU A 251 5.50 -1.41 5.81
C GLU A 251 4.76 -0.48 4.84
N LEU A 252 4.67 -0.88 3.58
CA LEU A 252 3.80 -0.24 2.60
C LEU A 252 2.41 -0.85 2.73
N MET A 253 1.37 -0.02 2.87
CA MET A 253 0.01 -0.54 2.96
C MET A 253 -0.37 -1.29 1.68
N PRO A 254 -0.72 -2.59 1.73
CA PRO A 254 -1.09 -3.35 0.54
C PRO A 254 -2.32 -2.76 -0.17
N LEU A 255 -2.35 -2.83 -1.50
CA LEU A 255 -3.56 -2.47 -2.28
C LEU A 255 -4.77 -3.33 -1.87
N ALA A 256 -4.50 -4.58 -1.46
CA ALA A 256 -5.48 -5.51 -0.90
C ALA A 256 -6.24 -4.96 0.31
N HIS A 257 -5.64 -4.04 1.07
CA HIS A 257 -6.26 -3.41 2.24
C HIS A 257 -7.05 -2.14 1.91
N PHE A 258 -7.16 -1.82 0.61
CA PHE A 258 -7.82 -0.64 0.08
C PHE A 258 -7.32 0.66 0.75
N PRO A 259 -6.07 1.07 0.43
CA PRO A 259 -5.49 2.26 1.02
C PRO A 259 -6.39 3.49 0.82
N LYS A 260 -6.57 4.26 1.89
CA LYS A 260 -7.30 5.52 1.86
C LYS A 260 -6.35 6.69 1.58
N VAL A 261 -6.92 7.81 1.16
CA VAL A 261 -6.22 9.10 1.11
C VAL A 261 -5.95 9.52 2.55
N ASP A 262 -4.68 9.70 2.89
CA ASP A 262 -4.23 9.99 4.24
C ASP A 262 -3.35 11.24 4.24
N PHE A 263 -3.94 12.39 4.59
CA PHE A 263 -3.24 13.66 4.63
C PHE A 263 -2.28 13.76 5.82
N THR A 264 -2.38 12.88 6.82
CA THR A 264 -1.45 12.87 7.96
C THR A 264 -0.03 12.51 7.54
N LEU A 265 0.13 11.85 6.37
CA LEU A 265 1.43 11.56 5.77
C LEU A 265 2.25 12.81 5.48
N ALA A 266 1.60 13.95 5.20
CA ALA A 266 2.25 15.21 4.93
C ALA A 266 2.88 15.84 6.18
N GLY A 267 2.23 15.70 7.35
CA GLY A 267 2.73 16.22 8.62
C GLY A 267 3.73 15.30 9.32
N GLY A 268 3.72 14.00 9.01
CA GLY A 268 4.56 13.05 9.73
C GLY A 268 6.05 13.16 9.40
N ARG A 269 6.91 13.52 10.37
CA ARG A 269 8.39 13.35 10.43
C ARG A 269 9.27 13.84 9.26
N LEU A 270 8.77 14.04 8.04
CA LEU A 270 9.57 14.44 6.87
C LEU A 270 9.88 15.94 6.86
N GLY A 271 9.05 16.75 7.50
CA GLY A 271 9.24 18.20 7.64
C GLY A 271 9.72 18.66 9.03
N GLU A 272 9.91 17.74 9.98
CA GLU A 272 10.38 18.10 11.31
C GLU A 272 11.88 18.45 11.27
N PRO A 273 12.28 19.67 11.71
CA PRO A 273 13.69 20.03 11.76
C PRO A 273 14.45 19.05 12.66
N GLY A 274 15.40 18.31 12.07
CA GLY A 274 16.24 17.33 12.76
C GLY A 274 15.96 15.87 12.44
N VAL A 275 14.89 15.53 11.72
CA VAL A 275 14.72 14.16 11.18
C VAL A 275 15.56 14.01 9.92
N SER A 276 16.87 13.81 10.11
CA SER A 276 17.79 13.56 9.01
C SER A 276 17.46 12.21 8.37
N LEU A 277 17.00 12.25 7.12
CA LEU A 277 16.86 11.07 6.29
C LEU A 277 18.23 10.51 5.89
N ALA A 278 19.29 11.33 5.89
CA ALA A 278 20.63 11.03 5.38
C ALA A 278 21.30 9.77 5.97
N GLY A 279 20.89 9.32 7.17
CA GLY A 279 21.44 8.13 7.82
C GLY A 279 20.66 6.82 7.58
N ARG A 280 19.48 6.87 6.95
CA ARG A 280 18.64 5.66 6.78
C ARG A 280 18.99 4.91 5.50
N PRO A 281 19.14 3.58 5.51
CA PRO A 281 19.35 2.86 4.26
C PRO A 281 18.09 2.93 3.41
N LEU A 282 18.25 3.27 2.14
CA LEU A 282 17.17 3.24 1.16
C LEU A 282 16.75 1.79 0.88
N LEU A 283 15.51 1.59 0.43
CA LEU A 283 15.13 0.33 -0.21
C LEU A 283 15.92 0.15 -1.49
N LYS A 284 16.08 -1.12 -1.90
CA LYS A 284 16.78 -1.44 -3.12
C LYS A 284 15.80 -1.36 -4.30
N SER A 285 16.31 -1.15 -5.51
CA SER A 285 15.46 -1.04 -6.70
C SER A 285 14.65 -2.32 -6.98
N TRP A 286 15.15 -3.50 -6.60
CA TRP A 286 14.42 -4.76 -6.77
C TRP A 286 13.21 -4.87 -5.83
N ASP A 287 13.27 -4.32 -4.61
CA ASP A 287 12.12 -4.26 -3.69
C ASP A 287 10.96 -3.48 -4.31
N LEU A 288 11.29 -2.35 -4.93
CA LEU A 288 10.32 -1.48 -5.61
C LEU A 288 9.75 -2.13 -6.87
N ARG A 289 10.52 -2.98 -7.57
CA ARG A 289 10.01 -3.73 -8.73
C ARG A 289 8.92 -4.71 -8.35
N VAL A 290 9.03 -5.36 -7.19
CA VAL A 290 7.99 -6.29 -6.73
C VAL A 290 6.69 -5.53 -6.45
N GLU A 291 6.76 -4.38 -5.76
CA GLU A 291 5.57 -3.55 -5.52
C GLU A 291 5.00 -2.93 -6.80
N ARG A 292 5.85 -2.55 -7.76
CA ARG A 292 5.42 -2.15 -9.10
C ARG A 292 4.62 -3.27 -9.76
N ASP A 293 5.14 -4.49 -9.78
CA ASP A 293 4.51 -5.63 -10.46
C ASP A 293 3.16 -5.98 -9.81
N ILE A 294 3.06 -5.93 -8.48
CA ILE A 294 1.79 -6.09 -7.75
C ILE A 294 0.81 -4.97 -8.14
N ALA A 295 1.26 -3.71 -8.12
CA ALA A 295 0.43 -2.57 -8.49
C ALA A 295 -0.04 -2.63 -9.94
N GLN A 296 0.81 -3.16 -10.83
CA GLN A 296 0.50 -3.38 -12.23
C GLN A 296 -0.65 -4.38 -12.42
N GLU A 297 -0.64 -5.50 -11.68
CA GLU A 297 -1.72 -6.48 -11.73
C GLU A 297 -3.04 -5.94 -11.17
N TYR A 298 -2.97 -5.21 -10.06
CA TYR A 298 -4.14 -4.52 -9.50
C TYR A 298 -4.71 -3.50 -10.49
N ALA A 299 -3.86 -2.67 -11.09
CA ALA A 299 -4.28 -1.71 -12.11
C ALA A 299 -4.94 -2.44 -13.29
N ALA A 300 -4.33 -3.52 -13.79
CA ALA A 300 -4.89 -4.36 -14.86
C ALA A 300 -6.32 -4.79 -14.55
N ARG A 301 -6.51 -5.38 -13.36
CA ARG A 301 -7.79 -5.90 -12.92
C ARG A 301 -8.84 -4.80 -12.76
N VAL A 302 -8.48 -3.67 -12.16
CA VAL A 302 -9.38 -2.54 -11.98
C VAL A 302 -9.80 -1.96 -13.31
N PHE A 303 -8.88 -1.79 -14.25
CA PHE A 303 -9.19 -1.26 -15.58
C PHE A 303 -10.10 -2.20 -16.38
N ALA A 304 -9.85 -3.51 -16.30
CA ALA A 304 -10.74 -4.51 -16.89
C ALA A 304 -12.17 -4.42 -16.30
N GLU A 305 -12.30 -4.16 -15.00
CA GLU A 305 -13.60 -3.96 -14.36
C GLU A 305 -14.27 -2.64 -14.78
N LEU A 306 -13.53 -1.52 -14.76
CA LEU A 306 -14.02 -0.22 -15.21
C LEU A 306 -14.54 -0.30 -16.65
N LYS A 307 -13.80 -1.02 -17.51
CA LYS A 307 -14.21 -1.30 -18.90
C LYS A 307 -15.49 -2.10 -18.95
N GLY A 308 -15.54 -3.22 -18.24
CA GLY A 308 -16.71 -4.11 -18.20
C GLY A 308 -17.97 -3.44 -17.64
N ARG A 309 -17.84 -2.33 -16.91
CA ARG A 309 -18.94 -1.50 -16.40
C ARG A 309 -19.26 -0.28 -17.27
N GLY A 310 -18.55 -0.06 -18.37
CA GLY A 310 -18.74 1.11 -19.25
C GLY A 310 -18.33 2.43 -18.60
N LEU A 311 -17.40 2.41 -17.64
CA LEU A 311 -16.93 3.61 -16.91
C LEU A 311 -15.75 4.30 -17.60
N ILE A 312 -15.19 3.69 -18.63
CA ILE A 312 -14.12 4.21 -19.48
C ILE A 312 -14.46 3.98 -20.96
N ALA A 313 -13.94 4.85 -21.82
CA ALA A 313 -14.27 4.88 -23.24
C ALA A 313 -13.88 3.60 -24.00
N ASP A 314 -14.53 3.37 -25.14
CA ASP A 314 -14.27 2.25 -26.04
C ASP A 314 -12.95 2.37 -26.80
N SER A 315 -12.24 1.25 -26.92
CA SER A 315 -10.99 1.14 -27.66
C SER A 315 -10.83 -0.31 -28.12
N SER A 316 -10.89 -0.55 -29.43
CA SER A 316 -10.95 -1.91 -29.99
C SER A 316 -9.84 -2.86 -29.52
N GLU A 317 -8.62 -2.36 -29.33
CA GLU A 317 -7.50 -3.15 -28.82
C GLU A 317 -7.65 -3.47 -27.32
N PHE A 318 -8.04 -2.47 -26.54
CA PHE A 318 -8.18 -2.61 -25.09
C PHE A 318 -9.44 -3.40 -24.69
N ASP A 319 -10.52 -3.32 -25.47
CA ASP A 319 -11.81 -3.94 -25.17
C ASP A 319 -11.69 -5.47 -25.14
N SER A 320 -11.07 -6.06 -26.18
CA SER A 320 -10.87 -7.52 -26.25
C SER A 320 -9.98 -8.04 -25.12
N TRP A 321 -8.90 -7.32 -24.80
CA TRP A 321 -8.02 -7.66 -23.69
C TRP A 321 -8.73 -7.55 -22.34
N ALA A 322 -9.48 -6.48 -22.12
CA ALA A 322 -10.17 -6.21 -20.87
C ALA A 322 -11.26 -7.24 -20.60
N GLU A 323 -12.03 -7.61 -21.64
CA GLU A 323 -13.04 -8.66 -21.55
C GLU A 323 -12.41 -10.00 -21.18
N GLN A 324 -11.39 -10.44 -21.93
CA GLN A 324 -10.67 -11.69 -21.63
C GLN A 324 -10.08 -11.68 -20.22
N PHE A 325 -9.36 -10.62 -19.83
CA PHE A 325 -8.72 -10.53 -18.52
C PHE A 325 -9.75 -10.54 -17.39
N ARG A 326 -10.89 -9.87 -17.60
CA ARG A 326 -12.00 -9.85 -16.65
C ARG A 326 -12.58 -11.25 -16.48
N GLU A 327 -12.87 -11.96 -17.57
CA GLU A 327 -13.38 -13.34 -17.52
C GLU A 327 -12.42 -14.30 -16.81
N GLU A 328 -11.13 -14.22 -17.10
CA GLU A 328 -10.08 -15.02 -16.44
C GLU A 328 -9.94 -14.72 -14.94
N SER A 329 -10.31 -13.49 -14.53
CA SER A 329 -10.17 -13.00 -13.15
C SER A 329 -11.46 -13.03 -12.32
N ILE A 330 -12.60 -13.43 -12.91
CA ILE A 330 -13.88 -13.49 -12.20
C ILE A 330 -13.99 -14.76 -11.35
N GLY A 331 -14.31 -14.58 -10.07
CA GLY A 331 -14.65 -15.66 -9.14
C GLY A 331 -14.11 -15.38 -7.75
N ALA A 332 -14.86 -15.76 -6.70
CA ALA A 332 -14.51 -15.47 -5.31
C ALA A 332 -13.13 -16.03 -4.89
N SER A 333 -12.64 -17.05 -5.61
CA SER A 333 -11.34 -17.67 -5.37
C SER A 333 -10.28 -17.30 -6.42
N VAL A 334 -10.48 -16.27 -7.23
CA VAL A 334 -9.52 -15.82 -8.26
C VAL A 334 -9.38 -14.31 -8.26
N ASP A 335 -10.47 -13.59 -7.99
CA ASP A 335 -10.51 -12.13 -7.99
C ASP A 335 -9.61 -11.50 -6.92
N TYR A 336 -9.15 -10.30 -7.22
CA TYR A 336 -8.32 -9.48 -6.35
C TYR A 336 -9.19 -8.83 -5.27
N LEU A 337 -8.59 -8.52 -4.13
CA LEU A 337 -9.29 -8.02 -2.96
C LEU A 337 -9.04 -6.53 -2.78
N ALA A 338 -10.03 -5.82 -2.26
CA ALA A 338 -9.89 -4.43 -1.85
C ALA A 338 -10.67 -4.23 -0.55
N GLY A 339 -9.96 -4.32 0.58
CA GLY A 339 -10.56 -4.35 1.90
C GLY A 339 -11.37 -5.63 2.10
N THR A 340 -12.67 -5.48 2.38
CA THR A 340 -13.58 -6.59 2.61
C THR A 340 -14.19 -7.16 1.33
N GLU A 341 -14.09 -6.45 0.21
CA GLU A 341 -14.76 -6.77 -1.06
C GLU A 341 -13.77 -7.35 -2.08
N THR A 342 -14.28 -7.92 -3.17
CA THR A 342 -13.48 -8.19 -4.38
C THR A 342 -13.55 -6.99 -5.31
N ILE A 343 -12.63 -6.87 -6.27
CA ILE A 343 -12.66 -5.77 -7.25
C ILE A 343 -13.97 -5.77 -8.05
N ALA A 344 -14.51 -6.96 -8.40
CA ALA A 344 -15.83 -7.06 -9.02
C ALA A 344 -16.98 -6.55 -8.13
N GLY A 345 -16.84 -6.62 -6.81
CA GLY A 345 -17.87 -6.22 -5.84
C GLY A 345 -17.84 -4.75 -5.45
N LEU A 346 -16.73 -4.04 -5.69
CA LEU A 346 -16.58 -2.64 -5.33
C LEU A 346 -17.64 -1.75 -5.99
N LYS A 347 -18.09 -0.71 -5.29
CA LYS A 347 -18.87 0.38 -5.89
C LYS A 347 -18.02 1.17 -6.89
N ASP A 348 -18.66 1.82 -7.86
CA ASP A 348 -17.97 2.54 -8.95
C ASP A 348 -17.01 3.62 -8.44
N GLU A 349 -17.40 4.36 -7.39
CA GLU A 349 -16.52 5.34 -6.74
C GLU A 349 -15.27 4.67 -6.17
N SER A 350 -15.45 3.67 -5.30
CA SER A 350 -14.34 2.92 -4.70
C SER A 350 -13.42 2.28 -5.75
N LEU A 351 -14.00 1.78 -6.85
CA LEU A 351 -13.26 1.22 -7.97
C LEU A 351 -12.41 2.29 -8.67
N ARG A 352 -12.96 3.49 -8.90
CA ARG A 352 -12.22 4.65 -9.44
C ARG A 352 -11.09 5.09 -8.51
N LEU A 353 -11.30 5.11 -7.19
CA LEU A 353 -10.21 5.41 -6.24
C LEU A 353 -9.09 4.39 -6.32
N LEU A 354 -9.45 3.11 -6.29
CA LEU A 354 -8.47 2.03 -6.35
C LEU A 354 -7.67 2.10 -7.65
N ALA A 355 -8.32 2.48 -8.76
CA ALA A 355 -7.64 2.71 -10.03
C ALA A 355 -6.56 3.80 -9.89
N LEU A 356 -6.93 4.97 -9.37
CA LEU A 356 -6.00 6.09 -9.18
C LEU A 356 -4.81 5.68 -8.30
N ILE A 357 -5.07 5.00 -7.17
CA ILE A 357 -4.01 4.59 -6.25
C ILE A 357 -3.12 3.50 -6.87
N ALA A 358 -3.70 2.49 -7.51
CA ALA A 358 -2.93 1.41 -8.11
C ALA A 358 -2.01 1.92 -9.24
N ILE A 359 -2.51 2.81 -10.09
CA ILE A 359 -1.72 3.44 -11.17
C ILE A 359 -0.64 4.34 -10.59
N ALA A 360 -0.97 5.17 -9.59
CA ALA A 360 0.01 6.03 -8.95
C ALA A 360 1.13 5.21 -8.32
N ARG A 361 0.79 4.10 -7.64
CA ARG A 361 1.77 3.17 -7.06
C ARG A 361 2.63 2.53 -8.14
N GLU A 362 2.04 1.99 -9.19
CA GLU A 362 2.76 1.32 -10.28
C GLU A 362 3.78 2.28 -10.92
N ARG A 363 3.31 3.43 -11.39
CA ARG A 363 4.14 4.42 -12.09
C ARG A 363 5.26 4.94 -11.20
N TYR A 364 4.94 5.28 -9.96
CA TYR A 364 5.92 5.87 -9.07
C TYR A 364 6.91 4.83 -8.52
N ALA A 365 6.48 3.59 -8.28
CA ALA A 365 7.40 2.50 -7.94
C ALA A 365 8.35 2.17 -9.11
N ALA A 366 7.84 2.17 -10.35
CA ALA A 366 8.67 2.03 -11.55
C ALA A 366 9.70 3.17 -11.68
N TYR A 367 9.26 4.42 -11.48
CA TYR A 367 10.13 5.59 -11.45
C TYR A 367 11.22 5.45 -10.38
N LEU A 368 10.86 5.17 -9.12
CA LEU A 368 11.82 5.03 -8.03
C LEU A 368 12.81 3.89 -8.29
N ALA A 369 12.34 2.76 -8.83
CA ALA A 369 13.22 1.64 -9.16
C ALA A 369 14.29 2.01 -10.21
N GLN A 370 13.94 2.86 -11.19
CA GLN A 370 14.91 3.37 -12.16
C GLN A 370 15.79 4.46 -11.55
N GLN A 371 15.19 5.38 -10.79
CA GLN A 371 15.87 6.52 -10.17
C GLN A 371 16.97 6.06 -9.21
N LEU A 372 16.72 5.01 -8.41
CA LEU A 372 17.70 4.45 -7.47
C LEU A 372 18.87 3.72 -8.16
N SER A 373 18.71 3.33 -9.42
CA SER A 373 19.76 2.68 -10.21
C SER A 373 20.46 3.65 -11.18
N ALA A 374 20.12 4.94 -11.15
CA ALA A 374 20.69 5.94 -12.04
C ALA A 374 21.88 6.67 -11.42
N ASP A 375 22.81 7.10 -12.28
CA ASP A 375 23.99 7.88 -11.87
C ASP A 375 23.62 9.32 -11.46
N ALA A 376 22.55 9.86 -12.04
CA ALA A 376 22.06 11.22 -11.83
C ALA A 376 20.55 11.27 -11.60
N PRO A 377 20.05 12.25 -10.82
CA PRO A 377 18.62 12.46 -10.64
C PRO A 377 17.92 12.92 -11.93
N PHE A 378 16.67 12.50 -12.13
CA PHE A 378 15.80 12.97 -13.21
C PHE A 378 14.37 13.21 -12.71
N ALA A 379 13.68 14.18 -13.32
CA ALA A 379 12.33 14.59 -12.91
C ALA A 379 11.29 13.49 -13.18
N PHE A 380 10.24 13.43 -12.34
CA PHE A 380 9.18 12.44 -12.53
C PHE A 380 8.36 12.74 -13.79
N SER A 381 8.07 14.02 -14.07
CA SER A 381 7.42 14.46 -15.31
C SER A 381 8.21 14.05 -16.56
N SER A 382 9.52 14.30 -16.60
CA SER A 382 10.36 13.89 -17.73
C SER A 382 10.36 12.37 -17.92
N TRP A 383 10.46 11.61 -16.84
CA TRP A 383 10.34 10.16 -16.88
C TRP A 383 8.98 9.71 -17.43
N LEU A 384 7.90 10.35 -17.01
CA LEU A 384 6.55 10.04 -17.45
C LEU A 384 6.35 10.37 -18.93
N GLU A 385 6.96 11.44 -19.44
CA GLU A 385 6.97 11.78 -20.87
C GLU A 385 7.74 10.75 -21.70
N ASP A 386 8.89 10.30 -21.21
CA ASP A 386 9.68 9.26 -21.87
C ASP A 386 8.97 7.91 -21.88
N ALA A 387 8.31 7.54 -20.77
CA ALA A 387 7.52 6.31 -20.66
C ALA A 387 6.30 6.28 -21.61
N ARG A 388 5.88 7.44 -22.14
CA ARG A 388 4.78 7.55 -23.12
C ARG A 388 5.21 7.33 -24.57
N LYS A 389 6.51 7.38 -24.87
CA LYS A 389 7.00 7.22 -26.24
C LYS A 389 6.78 5.75 -26.68
N PRO A 390 6.23 5.53 -27.89
CA PRO A 390 5.78 4.21 -28.35
C PRO A 390 6.89 3.16 -28.51
#